data_AF-A0A448MK54-F1
#
_entry.id   AF-A0A448MK54-F1
#
_cell.length_a   1.000
_cell.length_b   1.000
_cell.length_c   1.000
_cell.angle_alpha   90.00
_cell.angle_beta   90.00
_cell.angle_gamma   90.00
#
_symmetry.space_group_name_H-M   'P 1'
#
loop_
_entity.id
_entity.type
_entity.pdbx_description
1 polymer ?
#
loop_
_entity_poly.entity_id
_entity_poly.type
_entity_poly.pdbx_seq_one_letter_code
_entity_poly.pdbx_strand_id
1 'polypeptide(L)'
;MNGKDGSAVAINGKDGSIGLNGKDGKDGLTFKSADGAQGVNGEDGKDGLPGANSTTRIVYQPTNPDGSSKGDSEQVATLNDGLIFTGNNEELNRHKLNTVVKVLGEGVDKAASEKFKSAKGNINVKADGTDKLEVQMNKDLDLTSNGSVTIGNTVINNGTVSGLNDHLKDPVTASTSNVTNATQTAPADLSFDEKNKQQQLVMS
;
A
#
# COMPACT_ATOMS: atom_id res chain seq x y z
N MET A 1 13.08 -44.21 -23.06
CA MET A 1 12.39 -45.32 -22.36
C MET A 1 10.98 -45.38 -22.93
N ASN A 2 10.50 -46.56 -23.35
CA ASN A 2 9.18 -46.67 -23.97
C ASN A 2 8.21 -47.21 -22.92
N GLY A 3 7.32 -46.37 -22.42
CA GLY A 3 6.16 -46.85 -21.67
C GLY A 3 5.16 -47.48 -22.64
N LYS A 4 4.27 -48.29 -22.07
CA LYS A 4 3.24 -49.01 -22.82
C LYS A 4 2.19 -48.01 -23.37
N ASP A 5 1.66 -48.29 -24.56
CA ASP A 5 0.50 -47.61 -25.18
C ASP A 5 0.62 -46.08 -25.40
N GLY A 6 1.70 -45.64 -26.06
CA GLY A 6 1.88 -44.24 -26.48
C GLY A 6 2.42 -43.29 -25.40
N SER A 7 2.55 -43.77 -24.15
CA SER A 7 3.20 -43.06 -23.06
C SER A 7 4.73 -43.22 -23.13
N ALA A 8 5.42 -42.30 -23.80
CA ALA A 8 6.87 -42.30 -23.90
C ALA A 8 7.47 -41.02 -23.30
N VAL A 9 8.66 -41.17 -22.70
CA VAL A 9 9.52 -40.04 -22.33
C VAL A 9 10.67 -40.02 -23.31
N ALA A 10 10.80 -38.91 -24.03
CA ALA A 10 11.94 -38.63 -24.89
C ALA A 10 12.95 -37.77 -24.11
N ILE A 11 14.21 -38.20 -24.10
CA ILE A 11 15.31 -37.42 -23.50
C ILE A 11 16.23 -37.07 -24.65
N ASN A 12 16.40 -35.78 -24.91
CA ASN A 12 17.25 -35.28 -25.97
C ASN A 12 18.54 -34.71 -25.38
N GLY A 13 19.61 -35.49 -25.44
CA GLY A 13 20.92 -35.06 -24.93
C GLY A 13 21.56 -33.91 -25.72
N LYS A 14 21.09 -33.61 -26.96
CA LYS A 14 21.65 -32.54 -27.78
C LYS A 14 21.27 -31.15 -27.28
N ASP A 15 20.03 -30.98 -26.82
CA ASP A 15 19.50 -29.70 -26.32
C ASP A 15 19.15 -29.74 -24.82
N GLY A 16 19.42 -30.87 -24.15
CA GLY A 16 19.16 -31.06 -22.72
C GLY A 16 17.68 -31.12 -22.36
N SER A 17 16.80 -31.34 -23.35
CA SER A 17 15.36 -31.33 -23.12
C SER A 17 14.80 -32.72 -22.76
N ILE A 18 13.69 -32.69 -22.02
CA ILE A 18 12.85 -33.85 -21.72
C ILE A 18 11.47 -33.58 -22.30
N GLY A 19 11.04 -34.43 -23.24
CA GLY A 19 9.70 -34.41 -23.83
C GLY A 19 8.81 -35.47 -23.18
N LEU A 20 7.62 -35.04 -22.74
CA LEU A 20 6.53 -35.90 -22.33
C LEU A 20 5.51 -35.93 -23.47
N ASN A 21 5.14 -37.12 -23.93
CA ASN A 21 4.02 -37.28 -24.86
C ASN A 21 2.72 -37.40 -24.06
N GLY A 22 1.70 -36.64 -24.44
CA GLY A 22 0.34 -36.94 -23.98
C GLY A 22 -0.32 -38.04 -24.82
N LYS A 23 -1.60 -38.30 -24.57
CA LYS A 23 -2.36 -39.39 -25.18
C LYS A 23 -2.28 -39.31 -26.71
N ASP A 24 -1.83 -40.39 -27.34
CA ASP A 24 -1.70 -40.50 -28.81
C ASP A 24 -0.81 -39.40 -29.44
N GLY A 25 0.14 -38.86 -28.68
CA GLY A 25 1.06 -37.80 -29.12
C GLY A 25 0.50 -36.38 -29.00
N LYS A 26 -0.73 -36.21 -28.49
CA LYS A 26 -1.38 -34.93 -28.27
C LYS A 26 -1.00 -34.34 -26.91
N ASP A 27 -1.10 -33.01 -26.75
CA ASP A 27 -0.92 -32.33 -25.45
C ASP A 27 0.43 -32.62 -24.76
N GLY A 28 1.50 -32.78 -25.54
CA GLY A 28 2.83 -33.02 -25.02
C GLY A 28 3.40 -31.83 -24.25
N LEU A 29 4.49 -32.05 -23.51
CA LEU A 29 5.17 -30.98 -22.79
C LEU A 29 6.67 -31.20 -22.86
N THR A 30 7.41 -30.16 -23.24
CA THR A 30 8.88 -30.20 -23.27
C THR A 30 9.44 -29.32 -22.17
N PHE A 31 10.35 -29.87 -21.38
CA PHE A 31 11.11 -29.17 -20.34
C PHE A 31 12.57 -29.08 -20.75
N LYS A 32 13.24 -27.98 -20.39
CA LYS A 32 14.69 -27.84 -20.49
C LYS A 32 15.20 -26.88 -19.43
N SER A 33 16.50 -26.92 -19.17
CA SER A 33 17.16 -25.82 -18.45
C SER A 33 17.35 -24.62 -19.38
N ALA A 34 17.18 -23.41 -18.86
CA ALA A 34 17.65 -22.19 -19.50
C ALA A 34 18.07 -21.18 -18.43
N ASP A 35 18.78 -20.14 -18.82
CA ASP A 35 19.02 -18.99 -17.95
C ASP A 35 17.69 -18.25 -17.73
N GLY A 36 17.51 -17.74 -16.51
CA GLY A 36 16.37 -16.93 -16.16
C GLY A 36 16.66 -16.02 -14.97
N ALA A 37 15.61 -15.32 -14.54
CA ALA A 37 15.75 -14.26 -13.56
C ALA A 37 16.20 -14.83 -12.21
N GLN A 38 16.97 -14.07 -11.42
CA GLN A 38 17.25 -14.41 -10.04
C GLN A 38 15.95 -14.41 -9.21
N GLY A 39 15.98 -15.09 -8.06
CA GLY A 39 14.93 -14.96 -7.07
C GLY A 39 14.87 -13.54 -6.47
N VAL A 40 13.91 -13.27 -5.59
CA VAL A 40 13.71 -11.92 -5.02
C VAL A 40 14.89 -11.37 -4.24
N ASN A 41 15.87 -12.19 -3.85
CA ASN A 41 17.11 -11.76 -3.18
C ASN A 41 18.26 -11.49 -4.16
N GLY A 42 18.04 -11.64 -5.47
CA GLY A 42 19.01 -11.26 -6.48
C GLY A 42 19.15 -9.74 -6.56
N GLU A 43 20.38 -9.31 -6.83
CA GLU A 43 20.77 -7.89 -6.87
C GLU A 43 21.58 -7.54 -8.12
N ASP A 44 21.74 -8.48 -9.06
CA ASP A 44 22.55 -8.29 -10.27
C ASP A 44 21.88 -7.36 -11.30
N GLY A 45 20.60 -7.01 -11.09
CA GLY A 45 19.83 -6.11 -11.94
C GLY A 45 19.99 -4.65 -11.54
N LYS A 46 19.39 -3.77 -12.34
CA LYS A 46 19.37 -2.33 -12.06
C LYS A 46 18.65 -2.04 -10.73
N ASP A 47 19.09 -1.00 -10.03
CA ASP A 47 18.47 -0.52 -8.78
C ASP A 47 18.37 -1.62 -7.69
N GLY A 48 19.31 -2.57 -7.71
CA GLY A 48 19.33 -3.72 -6.82
C GLY A 48 18.28 -4.80 -7.12
N LEU A 49 17.52 -4.71 -8.22
CA LEU A 49 16.52 -5.72 -8.56
C LEU A 49 17.14 -7.05 -9.03
N PRO A 50 16.38 -8.15 -9.04
CA PRO A 50 16.87 -9.43 -9.57
C PRO A 50 17.35 -9.32 -11.02
N GLY A 51 18.54 -9.86 -11.32
CA GLY A 51 19.07 -9.93 -12.69
C GLY A 51 18.30 -10.94 -13.55
N ALA A 52 18.12 -10.64 -14.84
CA ALA A 52 17.23 -11.41 -15.73
C ALA A 52 17.78 -12.76 -16.22
N ASN A 53 19.11 -12.97 -16.23
CA ASN A 53 19.76 -14.15 -16.82
C ASN A 53 20.92 -14.67 -15.94
N SER A 54 20.76 -14.65 -14.60
CA SER A 54 21.86 -15.00 -13.68
C SER A 54 21.67 -16.32 -12.95
N THR A 55 20.62 -17.10 -13.23
CA THR A 55 20.41 -18.42 -12.62
C THR A 55 19.78 -19.39 -13.60
N THR A 56 20.06 -20.68 -13.41
CA THR A 56 19.40 -21.76 -14.16
C THR A 56 17.96 -21.94 -13.70
N ARG A 57 17.04 -22.08 -14.65
CA ARG A 57 15.60 -22.30 -14.47
C ARG A 57 15.13 -23.49 -15.27
N ILE A 58 14.02 -24.11 -14.84
CA ILE A 58 13.28 -25.07 -15.67
C ILE A 58 12.30 -24.27 -16.52
N VAL A 59 12.42 -24.39 -17.83
CA VAL A 59 11.56 -23.74 -18.82
C VAL A 59 10.77 -24.82 -19.54
N TYR A 60 9.48 -24.56 -19.76
CA TYR A 60 8.63 -25.42 -20.57
C TYR A 60 7.96 -24.66 -21.70
N GLN A 61 7.68 -25.38 -22.78
CA GLN A 61 6.93 -24.85 -23.92
C GLN A 61 5.53 -25.45 -23.88
N PRO A 62 4.48 -24.64 -23.63
CA PRO A 62 3.11 -25.11 -23.81
C PRO A 62 2.90 -25.54 -25.28
N THR A 63 2.12 -26.59 -25.50
CA THR A 63 1.78 -27.06 -26.85
C THR A 63 0.27 -27.11 -27.09
N ASN A 64 -0.12 -27.09 -28.35
CA ASN A 64 -1.46 -27.41 -28.81
C ASN A 64 -1.67 -28.94 -28.81
N PRO A 65 -2.92 -29.42 -28.96
CA PRO A 65 -3.22 -30.84 -29.08
C PRO A 65 -2.55 -31.54 -30.27
N ASP A 66 -2.07 -30.80 -31.27
CA ASP A 66 -1.31 -31.36 -32.40
C ASP A 66 0.20 -31.41 -32.15
N GLY A 67 0.66 -31.00 -30.96
CA GLY A 67 2.07 -30.96 -30.57
C GLY A 67 2.83 -29.71 -31.01
N SER A 68 2.20 -28.78 -31.74
CA SER A 68 2.81 -27.50 -32.09
C SER A 68 2.91 -26.56 -30.88
N SER A 69 3.90 -25.66 -30.85
CA SER A 69 4.06 -24.69 -29.75
C SER A 69 2.84 -23.77 -29.62
N LYS A 70 2.41 -23.54 -28.38
CA LYS A 70 1.32 -22.65 -28.01
C LYS A 70 1.86 -21.50 -27.17
N GLY A 71 2.00 -20.33 -27.78
CA GLY A 71 2.51 -19.13 -27.10
C GLY A 71 3.99 -19.23 -26.71
N ASP A 72 4.41 -18.33 -25.82
CA ASP A 72 5.78 -18.24 -25.37
C ASP A 72 6.14 -19.35 -24.38
N SER A 73 7.43 -19.63 -24.24
CA SER A 73 7.92 -20.53 -23.20
C SER A 73 7.72 -19.92 -21.81
N GLU A 74 7.31 -20.74 -20.85
CA GLU A 74 7.08 -20.36 -19.46
C GLU A 74 8.13 -20.97 -18.54
N GLN A 75 8.35 -20.36 -17.37
CA GLN A 75 9.34 -20.82 -16.39
C GLN A 75 8.65 -21.35 -15.13
N VAL A 76 9.15 -22.45 -14.60
CA VAL A 76 8.67 -22.99 -13.32
C VAL A 76 9.21 -22.13 -12.18
N ALA A 77 8.30 -21.60 -11.35
CA ALA A 77 8.66 -20.84 -10.17
C ALA A 77 9.32 -21.72 -9.10
N THR A 78 10.23 -21.13 -8.33
CA THR A 78 10.92 -21.73 -7.18
C THR A 78 10.58 -20.98 -5.89
N LEU A 79 10.88 -21.57 -4.73
CA LEU A 79 10.74 -20.88 -3.45
C LEU A 79 11.71 -19.69 -3.27
N ASN A 80 12.64 -19.45 -4.20
CA ASN A 80 13.46 -18.23 -4.21
C ASN A 80 12.78 -17.07 -4.93
N ASP A 81 11.76 -17.34 -5.75
CA ASP A 81 10.94 -16.31 -6.40
C ASP A 81 9.99 -15.69 -5.40
N GLY A 82 9.23 -14.69 -5.83
CA GLY A 82 8.24 -14.01 -5.01
C GLY A 82 7.96 -12.61 -5.52
N LEU A 83 7.62 -11.72 -4.60
CA LEU A 83 7.29 -10.32 -4.90
C LEU A 83 8.21 -9.38 -4.12
N ILE A 84 8.48 -8.21 -4.71
CA ILE A 84 9.22 -7.13 -4.07
C ILE A 84 8.26 -5.94 -3.99
N PHE A 85 8.02 -5.43 -2.78
CA PHE A 85 7.15 -4.29 -2.52
C PHE A 85 7.99 -3.08 -2.14
N THR A 86 7.50 -1.88 -2.44
CA THR A 86 8.12 -0.64 -1.96
C THR A 86 7.04 0.32 -1.47
N GLY A 87 7.39 1.12 -0.46
CA GLY A 87 6.61 2.28 -0.05
C GLY A 87 7.15 3.57 -0.68
N ASN A 88 6.63 4.70 -0.22
CA ASN A 88 7.13 6.04 -0.61
C ASN A 88 8.59 6.28 -0.18
N ASN A 89 9.14 5.45 0.72
CA ASN A 89 10.55 5.48 1.11
C ASN A 89 11.47 4.70 0.15
N GLU A 90 10.93 4.11 -0.93
CA GLU A 90 11.66 3.39 -1.99
C GLU A 90 12.47 2.15 -1.50
N GLU A 91 12.23 1.71 -0.27
CA GLU A 91 12.91 0.55 0.31
C GLU A 91 12.33 -0.76 -0.23
N LEU A 92 13.21 -1.63 -0.73
CA LEU A 92 12.83 -2.91 -1.31
C LEU A 92 12.49 -3.94 -0.24
N ASN A 93 11.20 -4.19 -0.05
CA ASN A 93 10.70 -5.23 0.83
C ASN A 93 10.51 -6.55 0.06
N ARG A 94 11.51 -7.43 0.16
CA ARG A 94 11.61 -8.67 -0.62
C ARG A 94 10.95 -9.84 0.10
N HIS A 95 9.99 -10.47 -0.55
CA HIS A 95 9.27 -11.61 0.01
C HIS A 95 9.24 -12.79 -0.95
N LYS A 96 9.78 -13.92 -0.48
CA LYS A 96 9.78 -15.18 -1.23
C LYS A 96 8.38 -15.81 -1.30
N LEU A 97 8.12 -16.64 -2.31
CA LEU A 97 6.95 -17.51 -2.35
C LEU A 97 6.91 -18.38 -1.09
N ASN A 98 5.70 -18.72 -0.64
CA ASN A 98 5.47 -19.44 0.61
C ASN A 98 6.00 -18.72 1.87
N THR A 99 6.10 -17.39 1.84
CA THR A 99 6.35 -16.56 3.03
C THR A 99 5.16 -15.64 3.31
N VAL A 100 5.13 -15.09 4.52
CA VAL A 100 4.08 -14.15 4.95
C VAL A 100 4.58 -12.72 4.76
N VAL A 101 3.80 -11.92 4.03
CA VAL A 101 3.94 -10.46 3.96
C VAL A 101 3.07 -9.84 5.04
N LYS A 102 3.61 -8.88 5.79
CA LYS A 102 2.83 -8.10 6.76
C LYS A 102 2.63 -6.69 6.24
N VAL A 103 1.38 -6.29 6.07
CA VAL A 103 0.98 -4.90 5.81
C VAL A 103 0.23 -4.45 7.05
N LEU A 104 0.76 -3.44 7.75
CA LEU A 104 0.29 -3.02 9.07
C LEU A 104 0.01 -1.52 9.06
N GLY A 105 -1.00 -1.12 9.81
CA GLY A 105 -1.13 0.27 10.22
C GLY A 105 -0.16 0.58 11.35
N GLU A 106 0.45 1.76 11.33
CA GLU A 106 1.44 2.15 12.33
C GLU A 106 0.85 2.12 13.75
N GLY A 107 1.58 1.50 14.69
CA GLY A 107 1.18 1.42 16.09
C GLY A 107 -0.02 0.50 16.39
N VAL A 108 -0.52 -0.27 15.41
CA VAL A 108 -1.62 -1.22 15.60
C VAL A 108 -1.09 -2.66 15.64
N ASP A 109 -1.10 -3.27 16.82
CA ASP A 109 -0.82 -4.69 16.99
C ASP A 109 -2.06 -5.58 16.76
N LYS A 110 -1.88 -6.91 16.83
CA LYS A 110 -2.96 -7.87 16.62
C LYS A 110 -4.13 -7.68 17.60
N ALA A 111 -3.84 -7.48 18.88
CA ALA A 111 -4.87 -7.34 19.91
C ALA A 111 -5.65 -6.01 19.74
N ALA A 112 -4.97 -4.95 19.33
CA ALA A 112 -5.56 -3.66 18.97
C ALA A 112 -6.43 -3.76 17.71
N SER A 113 -5.99 -4.51 16.69
CA SER A 113 -6.73 -4.73 15.44
C SER A 113 -8.07 -5.45 15.65
N GLU A 114 -8.13 -6.42 16.57
CA GLU A 114 -9.38 -7.13 16.90
C GLU A 114 -10.43 -6.22 17.55
N LYS A 115 -9.97 -5.21 18.30
CA LYS A 115 -10.81 -4.25 19.04
C LYS A 115 -10.92 -2.90 18.33
N PHE A 116 -10.52 -2.81 17.06
CA PHE A 116 -10.34 -1.55 16.34
C PHE A 116 -11.67 -0.79 16.19
N LYS A 117 -11.93 0.04 17.19
CA LYS A 117 -12.94 1.10 17.24
C LYS A 117 -12.27 2.40 17.69
N SER A 118 -11.29 2.23 18.60
CA SER A 118 -10.28 3.19 19.03
C SER A 118 -9.00 2.40 19.37
N ALA A 119 -7.88 2.72 18.74
CA ALA A 119 -6.56 2.14 19.01
C ALA A 119 -5.50 3.26 18.95
N LYS A 120 -4.29 3.01 19.45
CA LYS A 120 -3.19 3.99 19.41
C LYS A 120 -2.78 4.42 17.99
N GLY A 121 -3.14 3.66 16.96
CA GLY A 121 -2.88 3.97 15.57
C GLY A 121 -4.12 4.45 14.82
N ASN A 122 -3.93 5.38 13.87
CA ASN A 122 -5.02 5.95 13.08
C ASN A 122 -5.51 5.06 11.93
N ILE A 123 -4.66 4.15 11.46
CA ILE A 123 -4.96 3.21 10.37
C ILE A 123 -4.81 1.80 10.90
N ASN A 124 -5.72 0.91 10.52
CA ASN A 124 -5.60 -0.54 10.71
C ASN A 124 -5.72 -1.24 9.37
N VAL A 125 -4.99 -2.33 9.20
CA VAL A 125 -5.09 -3.21 8.05
C VAL A 125 -5.45 -4.58 8.58
N LYS A 126 -6.69 -5.00 8.33
CA LYS A 126 -7.27 -6.23 8.91
C LYS A 126 -7.55 -7.25 7.83
N ALA A 127 -6.93 -8.42 7.93
CA ALA A 127 -7.30 -9.55 7.09
C ALA A 127 -8.62 -10.18 7.56
N ASP A 128 -9.48 -10.56 6.62
CA ASP A 128 -10.71 -11.31 6.90
C ASP A 128 -10.48 -12.84 7.01
N GLY A 129 -9.30 -13.31 6.62
CA GLY A 129 -8.93 -14.72 6.63
C GLY A 129 -9.29 -15.47 5.34
N THR A 130 -9.83 -14.78 4.33
CA THR A 130 -10.13 -15.36 3.02
C THR A 130 -9.35 -14.65 1.91
N ASP A 131 -9.76 -13.44 1.56
CA ASP A 131 -9.32 -12.76 0.33
C ASP A 131 -9.26 -11.23 0.46
N LYS A 132 -9.58 -10.66 1.62
CA LYS A 132 -9.59 -9.20 1.80
C LYS A 132 -8.65 -8.74 2.90
N LEU A 133 -8.00 -7.61 2.60
CA LEU A 133 -7.44 -6.72 3.60
C LEU A 133 -8.34 -5.48 3.66
N GLU A 134 -9.02 -5.30 4.79
CA GLU A 134 -9.81 -4.10 5.07
C GLU A 134 -8.90 -3.03 5.67
N VAL A 135 -8.82 -1.87 4.99
CA VAL A 135 -8.12 -0.70 5.52
C VAL A 135 -9.13 0.15 6.29
N GLN A 136 -8.94 0.27 7.59
CA GLN A 136 -9.85 0.94 8.51
C GLN A 136 -9.21 2.20 9.08
N MET A 137 -10.00 3.27 9.21
CA MET A 137 -9.61 4.49 9.92
C MET A 137 -10.19 4.47 11.34
N ASN A 138 -9.44 4.98 12.30
CA ASN A 138 -9.91 5.13 13.67
C ASN A 138 -11.08 6.14 13.73
N LYS A 139 -12.09 5.89 14.58
CA LYS A 139 -13.20 6.84 14.81
C LYS A 139 -12.71 8.11 15.48
N ASP A 140 -11.79 7.95 16.44
CA ASP A 140 -11.17 9.05 17.17
C ASP A 140 -9.74 9.20 16.65
N LEU A 141 -9.55 10.08 15.67
CA LEU A 141 -8.22 10.35 15.11
C LEU A 141 -7.35 11.05 16.15
N ASP A 142 -6.25 10.40 16.53
CA ASP A 142 -5.21 11.01 17.36
C ASP A 142 -4.02 11.36 16.47
N LEU A 143 -3.92 12.63 16.09
CA LEU A 143 -2.84 13.12 15.24
C LEU A 143 -1.57 13.48 16.03
N THR A 144 -1.55 13.22 17.35
CA THR A 144 -0.49 13.60 18.29
C THR A 144 -0.32 15.12 18.44
N SER A 145 0.64 15.56 19.28
CA SER A 145 0.93 16.99 19.50
C SER A 145 1.45 17.72 18.27
N ASN A 146 1.97 16.99 17.27
CA ASN A 146 2.48 17.55 16.01
C ASN A 146 1.46 17.48 14.88
N GLY A 147 0.27 16.93 15.16
CA GLY A 147 -0.77 16.70 14.18
C GLY A 147 -1.57 17.94 13.84
N SER A 148 -1.99 18.03 12.58
CA SER A 148 -2.92 19.06 12.12
C SER A 148 -3.86 18.54 11.05
N VAL A 149 -5.03 19.16 10.94
CA VAL A 149 -5.96 18.95 9.81
C VAL A 149 -6.07 20.25 9.02
N THR A 150 -5.87 20.18 7.70
CA THR A 150 -6.01 21.31 6.79
C THR A 150 -7.20 21.07 5.85
N ILE A 151 -8.12 22.03 5.78
CA ILE A 151 -9.33 22.01 4.93
C ILE A 151 -9.37 23.34 4.18
N GLY A 152 -8.92 23.35 2.92
CA GLY A 152 -8.72 24.59 2.17
C GLY A 152 -7.71 25.50 2.90
N ASN A 153 -8.12 26.74 3.21
CA ASN A 153 -7.29 27.69 3.95
C ASN A 153 -7.37 27.49 5.47
N THR A 154 -8.32 26.71 5.97
CA THR A 154 -8.52 26.51 7.41
C THR A 154 -7.61 25.41 7.93
N VAL A 155 -6.93 25.67 9.06
CA VAL A 155 -6.03 24.71 9.72
C VAL A 155 -6.45 24.54 11.19
N ILE A 156 -6.61 23.29 11.62
CA ILE A 156 -6.75 22.90 13.02
C ILE A 156 -5.42 22.31 13.47
N ASN A 157 -4.73 22.97 14.41
CA ASN A 157 -3.43 22.55 14.92
C ASN A 157 -3.35 22.81 16.43
N ASN A 158 -3.16 21.74 17.21
CA ASN A 158 -3.02 21.80 18.67
C ASN A 158 -4.09 22.68 19.36
N GLY A 159 -5.37 22.49 18.97
CA GLY A 159 -6.51 23.24 19.50
C GLY A 159 -6.74 24.63 18.89
N THR A 160 -5.81 25.14 18.08
CA THR A 160 -5.96 26.42 17.37
C THR A 160 -6.64 26.19 16.03
N VAL A 161 -7.64 27.02 15.71
CA VAL A 161 -8.24 27.11 14.38
C VAL A 161 -7.76 28.42 13.73
N SER A 162 -7.16 28.33 12.55
CA SER A 162 -6.62 29.48 11.81
C SER A 162 -7.08 29.46 10.35
N GLY A 163 -6.96 30.60 9.65
CA GLY A 163 -7.30 30.70 8.22
C GLY A 163 -8.79 30.48 7.92
N LEU A 164 -9.63 30.63 8.95
CA LEU A 164 -11.07 30.72 8.80
C LEU A 164 -11.39 32.13 8.27
N ASN A 165 -11.64 32.24 6.96
CA ASN A 165 -12.21 33.46 6.40
C ASN A 165 -13.71 33.46 6.71
N ASP A 166 -14.19 34.52 7.36
CA ASP A 166 -15.55 34.62 7.87
C ASP A 166 -16.61 34.20 6.83
N HIS A 167 -17.26 33.07 7.09
CA HIS A 167 -18.62 32.83 6.61
C HIS A 167 -19.66 33.56 7.47
N LEU A 168 -19.24 34.24 8.53
CA LEU A 168 -20.06 35.08 9.37
C LEU A 168 -20.25 36.43 8.67
N LYS A 169 -21.40 36.60 8.01
CA LYS A 169 -21.75 37.85 7.34
C LYS A 169 -22.07 38.99 8.31
N ASP A 170 -22.33 38.66 9.58
CA ASP A 170 -22.73 39.60 10.64
C ASP A 170 -22.02 39.27 11.96
N PRO A 171 -21.83 40.26 12.87
CA PRO A 171 -21.31 40.03 14.21
C PRO A 171 -22.19 39.04 14.99
N VAL A 172 -21.62 37.94 15.48
CA VAL A 172 -22.31 36.99 16.34
C VAL A 172 -22.03 37.32 17.80
N THR A 173 -23.07 37.66 18.55
CA THR A 173 -23.02 37.71 20.02
C THR A 173 -22.94 36.29 20.58
N ALA A 174 -21.74 35.85 20.98
CA ALA A 174 -21.57 34.58 21.67
C ALA A 174 -21.97 34.72 23.15
N SER A 175 -22.69 33.75 23.70
CA SER A 175 -22.93 33.66 25.14
C SER A 175 -21.57 33.50 25.86
N THR A 176 -21.20 34.47 26.67
CA THR A 176 -19.89 34.54 27.35
C THR A 176 -19.70 33.50 28.45
N SER A 177 -20.74 32.75 28.79
CA SER A 177 -20.71 31.78 29.90
C SER A 177 -19.70 30.64 29.68
N ASN A 178 -19.34 30.34 28.41
CA ASN A 178 -18.45 29.23 28.06
C ASN A 178 -17.22 29.66 27.24
N VAL A 179 -16.94 30.97 27.12
CA VAL A 179 -15.82 31.49 26.32
C VAL A 179 -14.78 32.13 27.25
N THR A 180 -13.72 31.39 27.57
CA THR A 180 -12.66 31.84 28.48
C THR A 180 -11.58 32.70 27.82
N ASN A 181 -11.57 32.84 26.49
CA ASN A 181 -10.50 33.50 25.72
C ASN A 181 -10.99 34.35 24.53
N ALA A 182 -12.13 35.04 24.66
CA ALA A 182 -12.55 36.02 23.66
C ALA A 182 -11.68 37.29 23.75
N THR A 183 -10.65 37.40 22.92
CA THR A 183 -10.08 38.72 22.62
C THR A 183 -11.04 39.44 21.69
N GLN A 184 -11.87 40.34 22.23
CA GLN A 184 -12.48 41.39 21.42
C GLN A 184 -11.34 42.25 20.88
N THR A 185 -10.90 42.01 19.66
CA THR A 185 -10.22 43.06 18.91
C THR A 185 -11.28 44.08 18.57
N ALA A 186 -11.31 45.20 19.31
CA ALA A 186 -12.06 46.37 18.90
C ALA A 186 -11.70 46.64 17.42
N PRO A 187 -12.66 47.00 16.56
CA PRO A 187 -12.36 47.32 15.17
C PRO A 187 -11.22 48.34 15.13
N ALA A 188 -10.16 48.01 14.38
CA ALA A 188 -8.89 48.72 14.42
C ALA A 188 -9.02 50.21 14.03
N ASP A 189 -10.11 50.58 13.35
CA ASP A 189 -10.37 51.92 12.80
C ASP A 189 -11.56 52.64 13.44
N LEU A 190 -11.71 52.59 14.76
CA LEU A 190 -12.57 53.58 15.42
C LEU A 190 -11.88 54.94 15.36
N SER A 191 -12.55 55.93 14.76
CA SER A 191 -12.16 57.33 14.81
C SER A 191 -12.06 57.79 16.27
N PHE A 192 -11.28 58.83 16.52
CA PHE A 192 -11.10 59.38 17.87
C PHE A 192 -12.44 59.71 18.56
N ASP A 193 -13.42 60.20 17.78
CA ASP A 193 -14.75 60.55 18.28
C ASP A 193 -15.58 59.33 18.68
N GLU A 194 -15.44 58.21 17.97
CA GLU A 194 -16.14 56.96 18.30
C GLU A 194 -15.59 56.32 19.57
N LYS A 195 -14.28 56.45 19.82
CA LYS A 195 -13.65 56.01 21.07
C LYS A 195 -14.13 56.84 22.27
N ASN A 196 -14.38 58.13 22.07
CA ASN A 196 -14.78 59.04 23.14
C ASN A 196 -16.27 58.90 23.51
N LYS A 197 -17.15 58.63 22.54
CA LYS A 197 -18.57 58.32 22.80
C LYS A 197 -18.76 57.06 23.65
N GLN A 198 -17.93 56.04 23.42
CA GLN A 198 -17.95 54.81 24.22
C GLN A 198 -17.54 55.06 25.68
N GLN A 199 -16.58 55.97 25.95
CA GLN A 199 -16.18 56.29 27.33
C GLN A 199 -17.24 57.07 28.12
N GLN A 200 -18.02 57.95 27.48
CA GLN A 200 -19.09 58.67 28.17
C GLN A 200 -20.28 57.78 28.55
N LEU A 201 -20.55 56.71 27.79
CA LEU A 201 -21.65 55.79 28.09
C LEU A 201 -21.37 54.88 29.32
N VAL A 202 -20.10 54.78 29.76
CA VAL A 202 -19.70 53.94 30.90
C VAL A 202 -19.69 54.73 32.23
N MET A 203 -19.90 56.05 32.19
CA MET A 203 -19.94 56.92 33.38
C MET A 203 -21.32 57.49 33.74
N SER A 204 -22.40 57.01 33.11
CA SER A 204 -23.81 57.31 33.46
C SER A 204 -24.53 56.06 33.92
#